data_AF-A0A0P7ZXM8-F1
#
_entry.id   AF-A0A0P7ZXM8-F1
#
_cell.length_a   1.000
_cell.length_b   1.000
_cell.length_c   1.000
_cell.angle_alpha   90.00
_cell.angle_beta   90.00
_cell.angle_gamma   90.00
#
_symmetry.space_group_name_H-M   'P 1'
#
loop_
_entity.id
_entity.type
_entity.pdbx_description
1 polymer ?
#
loop_
_entity_poly.entity_id
_entity_poly.type
_entity_poly.pdbx_seq_one_letter_code
_entity_poly.pdbx_strand_id
1 'polypeptide(L)' 'MDSHDLAHYIEAIDGIHKPWLLAQLRLKKLQERRSNLSQSDYVAELSQIQAELAQLGDWWVGREDEVFRQGR' A
#
# COMPACT_ATOMS: atom_id res chain seq x y z
N MET A 1 0.17 14.42 6.95
CA MET A 1 0.34 13.45 5.87
C MET A 1 -0.99 12.80 5.58
N ASP A 2 -1.66 13.26 4.53
CA ASP A 2 -2.82 12.61 3.92
C ASP A 2 -2.38 11.67 2.77
N SER A 3 -3.34 11.11 2.03
CA SER A 3 -3.06 10.23 0.90
C SER A 3 -2.43 10.96 -0.28
N HIS A 4 -2.60 12.28 -0.40
CA HIS A 4 -1.96 13.08 -1.42
C HIS A 4 -0.48 13.25 -1.12
N ASP A 5 -0.14 13.62 0.13
CA ASP A 5 1.23 13.70 0.60
C ASP A 5 1.95 12.35 0.44
N LEU A 6 1.26 11.24 0.74
CA LEU A 6 1.81 9.89 0.59
C LEU A 6 2.03 9.51 -0.88
N ALA A 7 1.10 9.88 -1.77
CA ALA A 7 1.28 9.65 -3.21
C ALA A 7 2.50 10.41 -3.76
N HIS A 8 2.64 11.70 -3.40
CA HIS A 8 3.82 12.50 -3.78
C HIS A 8 5.12 11.91 -3.26
N TYR A 9 5.14 11.43 -2.01
CA TYR A 9 6.30 10.75 -1.47
C TYR A 9 6.66 9.50 -2.27
N ILE A 10 5.67 8.65 -2.58
CA ILE A 10 5.87 7.43 -3.38
C ILE A 10 6.43 7.76 -4.76
N GLU A 11 5.91 8.80 -5.42
CA GLU A 11 6.42 9.28 -6.70
C GLU A 11 7.87 9.79 -6.59
N ALA A 12 8.16 10.59 -5.57
CA ALA A 12 9.48 11.20 -5.37
C ALA A 12 10.61 10.17 -5.14
N ILE A 13 10.28 8.98 -4.64
CA ILE A 13 11.25 7.90 -4.41
C ILE A 13 11.23 6.81 -5.49
N ASP A 14 10.59 7.09 -6.63
CA ASP A 14 10.33 6.10 -7.70
C ASP A 14 9.72 4.81 -7.11
N GLY A 15 8.72 4.97 -6.25
CA GLY A 15 8.12 3.90 -5.46
C GLY A 15 6.88 3.28 -6.07
N ILE A 16 6.44 3.72 -7.26
CA ILE A 16 5.18 3.27 -7.88
C ILE A 16 5.20 1.76 -8.15
N HIS A 17 6.34 1.17 -8.50
CA HIS A 17 6.46 -0.27 -8.73
C HIS A 17 6.52 -1.10 -7.44
N LYS A 18 6.52 -0.49 -6.26
CA LYS A 18 6.61 -1.17 -4.97
C LYS A 18 5.20 -1.48 -4.46
N PRO A 19 4.71 -2.72 -4.59
CA PRO A 19 3.31 -3.04 -4.32
C PRO A 19 2.88 -2.78 -2.87
N TRP A 20 3.81 -2.89 -1.90
CA TRP A 20 3.51 -2.56 -0.49
C TRP A 20 3.29 -1.06 -0.26
N LEU A 21 3.96 -0.18 -1.02
CA LEU A 21 3.72 1.27 -0.94
C LEU A 21 2.35 1.64 -1.50
N LEU A 22 1.93 0.97 -2.58
CA LEU A 22 0.58 1.14 -3.13
C LEU A 22 -0.51 0.62 -2.17
N ALA A 23 -0.25 -0.50 -1.49
CA ALA A 23 -1.14 -1.01 -0.45
C ALA A 23 -1.26 -0.02 0.73
N GLN A 24 -0.15 0.60 1.15
CA GLN A 24 -0.16 1.67 2.16
C GLN A 24 -0.98 2.89 1.70
N LEU A 25 -0.83 3.32 0.46
CA LEU A 25 -1.63 4.41 -0.12
C LEU A 25 -3.13 4.09 -0.11
N ARG A 26 -3.51 2.88 -0.49
CA ARG A 26 -4.91 2.43 -0.44
C ARG A 26 -5.46 2.39 0.98
N LEU A 27 -4.69 1.90 1.94
CA LEU A 27 -5.03 1.92 3.36
C LEU A 27 -5.28 3.34 3.86
N LYS A 28 -4.40 4.29 3.48
CA LYS A 28 -4.55 5.70 3.85
C LYS A 28 -5.82 6.32 3.27
N LYS A 29 -6.12 6.09 1.99
CA LYS A 29 -7.36 6.52 1.34
C LYS A 29 -8.60 5.91 1.98
N LEU A 30 -8.53 4.65 2.39
CA LEU A 30 -9.62 3.97 3.10
C LEU A 30 -9.88 4.60 4.48
N GLN A 31 -8.82 4.93 5.22
CA GLN A 31 -8.92 5.61 6.51
C GLN A 31 -9.56 7.00 6.37
N GLU A 32 -9.15 7.78 5.36
CA GLU A 32 -9.66 9.14 5.13
C GLU A 32 -11.15 9.17 4.80
N ARG A 33 -11.65 8.17 4.06
CA ARG A 33 -13.07 8.06 3.73
C ARG A 33 -13.86 7.18 4.69
N ARG A 34 -13.30 6.80 5.84
CA ARG A 34 -13.96 5.90 6.81
C ARG A 34 -15.34 6.38 7.21
N SER A 35 -15.52 7.69 7.41
CA SER A 35 -16.80 8.31 7.78
C SER A 35 -17.91 8.11 6.74
N ASN A 36 -17.53 7.87 5.48
CA ASN A 36 -18.44 7.77 4.34
C ASN A 36 -18.80 6.31 4.01
N LEU A 37 -18.30 5.35 4.80
CA LEU A 37 -18.46 3.92 4.58
C LEU A 37 -19.29 3.27 5.69
N SER A 38 -20.13 2.32 5.28
CA SER A 38 -20.72 1.39 6.23
C SER A 38 -19.62 0.53 6.90
N GLN A 39 -19.91 -0.04 8.06
CA GLN A 39 -18.97 -0.92 8.74
C GLN A 39 -18.62 -2.15 7.88
N SER A 40 -19.59 -2.72 7.15
CA SER A 40 -19.38 -3.89 6.30
C SER A 40 -18.46 -3.57 5.12
N ASP A 41 -18.67 -2.43 4.46
CA ASP A 41 -17.85 -2.05 3.29
C ASP A 41 -16.42 -1.74 3.72
N TYR A 42 -16.23 -1.04 4.84
CA TYR A 42 -14.91 -0.77 5.40
C TYR A 42 -14.15 -2.07 5.72
N VAL A 43 -14.81 -3.04 6.35
CA VAL A 43 -14.19 -4.33 6.70
C VAL A 43 -13.86 -5.15 5.44
N ALA A 44 -14.75 -5.16 4.45
CA ALA A 44 -14.53 -5.87 3.19
C ALA A 44 -13.29 -5.31 2.46
N GLU A 45 -13.20 -3.99 2.33
CA GLU A 45 -12.05 -3.34 1.69
C GLU A 45 -10.75 -3.51 2.48
N LEU A 46 -10.82 -3.42 3.81
CA LEU A 46 -9.66 -3.65 4.68
C LEU A 46 -9.14 -5.09 4.53
N SER A 47 -10.04 -6.07 4.48
CA SER A 47 -9.71 -7.49 4.27
C SER A 47 -9.05 -7.71 2.91
N GLN A 48 -9.56 -7.04 1.86
CA GLN A 48 -8.96 -7.11 0.53
C GLN A 48 -7.52 -6.57 0.51
N ILE A 49 -7.26 -5.42 1.16
CA ILE A 49 -5.91 -4.86 1.26
C ILE A 49 -5.00 -5.78 2.09
N GLN A 50 -5.50 -6.37 3.17
CA GLN A 50 -4.74 -7.35 3.96
C GLN A 50 -4.38 -8.61 3.15
N ALA A 51 -5.31 -9.12 2.34
CA ALA A 51 -5.07 -10.28 1.49
C ALA A 51 -3.98 -10.00 0.44
N GLU A 52 -3.97 -8.81 -0.14
CA GLU A 52 -2.91 -8.38 -1.07
C GLU A 52 -1.54 -8.31 -0.38
N LEU A 53 -1.48 -7.73 0.83
CA LEU A 53 -0.25 -7.69 1.61
C LEU A 53 0.23 -9.10 1.99
N ALA A 54 -0.67 -10.02 2.30
CA ALA A 54 -0.31 -11.41 2.59
C ALA A 54 0.33 -12.11 1.37
N GLN A 55 -0.19 -11.86 0.16
CA GLN A 55 0.39 -12.39 -1.08
C GLN A 55 1.79 -11.83 -1.39
N LEU A 56 2.13 -10.66 -0.85
CA LEU A 56 3.47 -10.09 -1.01
C LEU A 56 4.53 -10.83 -0.19
N GLY A 57 4.16 -11.53 0.87
CA GLY A 57 5.08 -12.22 1.78
C GLY A 57 5.99 -13.23 1.06
N ASP A 58 5.44 -13.98 0.11
CA ASP A 58 6.21 -14.94 -0.69
C ASP A 58 6.75 -14.32 -1.99
N TRP A 59 6.15 -13.21 -2.47
CA TRP A 59 6.48 -12.60 -3.75
C TRP A 59 7.89 -12.02 -3.81
N TRP A 60 8.38 -11.43 -2.73
CA TRP A 60 9.72 -10.84 -2.70
C TRP A 60 10.84 -11.89 -2.59
N VAL A 61 10.51 -13.15 -2.32
CA VAL A 61 11.51 -14.21 -2.13
C VAL A 61 12.24 -14.45 -3.45
N GLY A 62 13.57 -14.25 -3.45
CA GLY A 62 14.41 -14.28 -4.65
C GLY A 62 14.43 -12.98 -5.47
N ARG A 63 13.75 -11.93 -5.03
CA ARG A 63 13.73 -10.58 -5.64
C ARG A 63 14.16 -9.48 -4.66
N GLU A 64 14.66 -9.84 -3.49
CA GLU A 64 14.96 -8.93 -2.40
C GLU A 64 15.95 -7.84 -2.83
N ASP A 65 16.91 -8.19 -3.68
CA ASP A 65 17.90 -7.25 -4.20
C ASP A 65 17.30 -6.21 -5.15
N GLU A 66 16.37 -6.60 -6.01
CA GLU A 66 15.62 -5.70 -6.91
C GLU A 66 14.74 -4.74 -6.09
N VAL A 67 14.16 -5.26 -5.01
CA VAL A 67 13.09 -4.63 -4.25
C VAL A 67 13.61 -3.71 -3.14
N PHE A 68 14.68 -4.12 -2.44
CA PHE A 68 15.18 -3.45 -1.23
C PHE A 68 16.53 -2.72 -1.40
N ARG A 69 17.31 -2.95 -2.46
CA ARG A 69 18.60 -2.24 -2.66
C ARG A 69 18.50 -0.91 -3.41
N GLN A 70 17.30 -0.38 -3.63
CA GLN A 70 17.17 0.95 -4.25
C GLN A 70 17.60 2.04 -3.26
N GLY A 71 18.81 2.59 -3.44
CA GLY A 71 19.36 3.69 -2.64
C GLY A 71 20.78 3.48 -2.10
N ARG A 72 21.72 2.97 -2.91
CA ARG A 72 23.16 3.08 -2.64
C ARG A 72 23.83 4.01 -3.65
#